data_AF-A0A0C2MII9-F1
#
_entry.id   AF-A0A0C2MII9-F1
#
_cell.length_a   1.000
_cell.length_b   1.000
_cell.length_c   1.000
_cell.angle_alpha   90.00
_cell.angle_beta   90.00
_cell.angle_gamma   90.00
#
_symmetry.space_group_name_H-M   'P 1'
#
loop_
_entity.id
_entity.type
_entity.pdbx_description
1 polymer ?
#
loop_
_entity_poly.entity_id
_entity_poly.type
_entity_poly.pdbx_seq_one_letter_code
_entity_poly.pdbx_strand_id
1 'polypeptide(L)'
;MKFGDEDKFMSFWRVVLPKNKLKKLMNSVVKCNISPESAMVLAAISKIFIGEIIEEALNVAKIQKWNGPLQPRHVAIAVDTIMKKEPYFRPKLKQSFEIL
;
A
#
# COMPACT_ATOMS: atom_id res chain seq x y z
N MET A 1 -11.12 4.75 24.18
CA MET A 1 -10.04 4.05 23.46
C MET A 1 -9.85 2.71 24.15
N LYS A 2 -10.01 1.57 23.47
CA LYS A 2 -9.88 0.25 24.14
C LYS A 2 -8.40 -0.13 24.18
N PHE A 3 -7.96 -0.75 25.28
CA PHE A 3 -6.55 -1.09 25.58
C PHE A 3 -5.78 -1.80 24.43
N GLY A 4 -6.46 -2.44 23.46
CA GLY A 4 -5.83 -3.09 22.29
C GLY A 4 -5.66 -2.20 21.04
N ASP A 5 -6.12 -0.95 21.06
CA ASP A 5 -5.91 -0.02 19.93
C ASP A 5 -4.53 0.65 19.97
N GLU A 6 -3.93 0.80 21.16
CA GLU A 6 -2.60 1.38 21.33
C GLU A 6 -1.52 0.50 20.71
N ASP A 7 -1.52 -0.81 20.96
CA ASP A 7 -0.53 -1.72 20.37
C ASP A 7 -0.61 -1.77 18.83
N LYS A 8 -1.81 -1.68 18.27
CA LYS A 8 -2.03 -1.62 16.82
C LYS A 8 -1.51 -0.30 16.24
N PHE A 9 -1.84 0.80 16.88
CA PHE A 9 -1.35 2.12 16.49
C PHE A 9 0.18 2.22 16.59
N MET A 10 0.76 1.73 17.67
CA MET A 10 2.20 1.68 17.89
C MET A 10 2.90 0.77 16.88
N SER A 11 2.30 -0.37 16.54
CA SER A 11 2.79 -1.27 15.49
C SER A 11 2.82 -0.55 14.14
N PHE A 12 1.73 0.12 13.75
CA PHE A 12 1.70 0.93 12.52
C PHE A 12 2.75 2.06 12.55
N TRP A 13 2.89 2.75 13.68
CA TRP A 13 3.87 3.83 13.84
C TRP A 13 5.31 3.34 13.65
N ARG A 14 5.65 2.19 14.26
CA ARG A 14 7.00 1.61 14.24
C ARG A 14 7.37 0.93 12.91
N VAL A 15 6.39 0.55 12.09
CA VAL A 15 6.67 -0.06 10.78
C VAL A 15 7.35 0.96 9.84
N VAL A 16 8.50 0.56 9.31
CA VAL A 16 9.29 1.31 8.33
C VAL A 16 9.63 0.39 7.16
N LEU A 17 9.45 0.89 5.93
CA LEU A 17 9.80 0.11 4.74
C LEU A 17 11.34 0.11 4.53
N PRO A 18 11.95 -1.03 4.16
CA PRO A 18 13.40 -1.12 4.01
C PRO A 18 13.92 -0.27 2.84
N LYS A 19 14.62 0.83 3.16
CA LYS A 19 15.15 1.80 2.17
C LYS A 19 16.02 1.16 1.07
N ASN A 20 16.83 0.16 1.40
CA ASN A 20 17.72 -0.49 0.42
C ASN A 20 16.93 -1.33 -0.60
N LYS A 21 15.84 -1.99 -0.15
CA LYS A 21 14.97 -2.77 -1.04
C LYS A 21 14.17 -1.85 -1.97
N LEU A 22 13.65 -0.74 -1.43
CA LEU A 22 12.95 0.28 -2.22
C LEU A 22 13.88 0.94 -3.24
N LYS A 23 15.10 1.31 -2.84
CA LYS A 23 16.10 1.85 -3.76
C LYS A 23 16.43 0.87 -4.89
N LYS A 24 16.62 -0.42 -4.58
CA LYS A 24 16.87 -1.45 -5.61
C LYS A 24 15.69 -1.59 -6.57
N LEU A 25 14.46 -1.64 -6.05
CA LEU A 25 13.24 -1.70 -6.86
C LEU A 25 13.12 -0.46 -7.75
N MET A 26 13.31 0.73 -7.18
CA MET A 26 13.13 1.96 -7.92
C MET A 26 14.22 2.17 -8.98
N ASN A 27 15.48 1.80 -8.71
CA ASN A 27 16.55 1.75 -9.71
C ASN A 27 16.29 0.73 -10.83
N SER A 28 15.47 -0.31 -10.60
CA SER A 28 15.06 -1.24 -11.66
C SER A 28 13.99 -0.67 -12.58
N VAL A 29 13.22 0.31 -12.11
CA VAL A 29 12.17 0.98 -12.88
C VAL A 29 12.70 2.23 -13.57
N VAL A 30 13.38 3.08 -12.80
CA VAL A 30 14.00 4.31 -13.27
C VAL A 30 15.45 3.98 -13.61
N LYS A 31 15.84 4.14 -14.88
CA LYS A 31 17.18 3.82 -15.40
C LYS A 31 18.29 4.76 -14.89
N CYS A 32 18.15 5.31 -13.69
CA CYS A 32 19.12 6.17 -13.04
C CYS A 32 19.33 5.76 -11.58
N ASN A 33 20.43 6.23 -10.98
CA ASN A 33 20.71 5.94 -9.58
C ASN A 33 19.96 6.94 -8.68
N ILE A 34 19.21 6.41 -7.72
CA ILE A 34 18.35 7.20 -6.85
C ILE A 34 19.05 7.51 -5.52
N SER A 35 18.83 8.72 -5.02
CA SER A 35 19.39 9.17 -3.75
C SER A 35 18.72 8.45 -2.56
N PRO A 36 19.43 8.26 -1.43
CA PRO A 36 18.83 7.70 -0.21
C PRO A 36 17.61 8.50 0.28
N GLU A 37 17.63 9.82 0.13
CA GLU A 37 16.55 10.73 0.52
C GLU A 37 15.30 10.49 -0.32
N SER A 38 15.46 10.31 -1.63
CA SER A 38 14.36 9.97 -2.54
C SER A 38 13.73 8.61 -2.18
N ALA A 39 14.56 7.64 -1.78
CA ALA A 39 14.06 6.35 -1.31
C ALA A 39 13.29 6.45 0.02
N MET A 40 13.66 7.38 0.91
CA MET A 40 12.90 7.67 2.14
C MET A 40 11.55 8.31 1.85
N VAL A 41 11.50 9.29 0.94
CA VAL A 41 10.24 9.92 0.52
C VAL A 41 9.30 8.87 -0.09
N LEU A 42 9.84 8.01 -0.96
CA LEU A 42 9.07 6.91 -1.55
C LEU A 42 8.54 5.94 -0.48
N ALA A 43 9.35 5.62 0.53
CA ALA A 43 8.94 4.79 1.65
C ALA A 43 7.78 5.43 2.44
N ALA A 44 7.83 6.73 2.68
CA ALA A 44 6.77 7.46 3.38
C ALA A 44 5.45 7.44 2.58
N ILE A 45 5.51 7.77 1.28
CA ILE A 45 4.33 7.74 0.40
C ILE A 45 3.74 6.33 0.32
N SER A 46 4.59 5.31 0.17
CA SER A 46 4.17 3.91 0.13
C SER A 46 3.49 3.46 1.43
N LYS A 47 3.94 3.97 2.59
CA LYS A 47 3.31 3.66 3.88
C LYS A 47 1.90 4.23 3.99
N ILE A 48 1.69 5.47 3.52
CA ILE A 48 0.36 6.10 3.48
C ILE A 48 -0.57 5.25 2.61
N PHE A 49 -0.11 4.89 1.42
CA PHE A 49 -0.87 4.06 0.49
C PHE A 49 -1.28 2.69 1.07
N ILE A 50 -0.35 1.98 1.72
CA ILE A 50 -0.67 0.71 2.38
C ILE A 50 -1.69 0.92 3.50
N GLY A 51 -1.59 2.02 4.24
CA GLY A 51 -2.54 2.38 5.30
C GLY A 51 -3.97 2.50 4.80
N GLU A 52 -4.16 3.23 3.69
CA GLU A 52 -5.48 3.40 3.04
C GLU A 52 -6.09 2.06 2.61
N ILE A 53 -5.30 1.20 1.97
CA ILE A 53 -5.78 -0.14 1.58
C ILE A 53 -6.22 -0.96 2.80
N ILE A 54 -5.42 -0.94 3.87
CA ILE A 54 -5.71 -1.74 5.06
C ILE A 54 -6.95 -1.21 5.78
N GLU A 55 -7.14 0.11 5.84
CA GLU A 55 -8.33 0.72 6.42
C GLU A 55 -9.60 0.32 5.65
N GLU A 56 -9.57 0.39 4.32
CA GLU A 56 -10.69 -0.06 3.49
C GLU A 56 -10.88 -1.59 3.58
N ALA A 57 -9.81 -2.38 3.66
CA ALA A 57 -9.92 -3.83 3.84
C ALA A 57 -10.57 -4.20 5.19
N LEU A 58 -10.27 -3.45 6.25
CA LEU A 58 -10.95 -3.58 7.54
C LEU A 58 -12.42 -3.16 7.45
N ASN A 59 -12.74 -2.13 6.67
CA ASN A 59 -14.12 -1.75 6.40
C ASN A 59 -14.88 -2.87 5.69
N VAL A 60 -14.31 -3.45 4.64
CA VAL A 60 -14.88 -4.61 3.93
C VAL A 60 -15.11 -5.79 4.87
N ALA A 61 -14.14 -6.12 5.73
CA ALA A 61 -14.28 -7.20 6.71
C ALA A 61 -15.41 -6.94 7.71
N LYS A 62 -15.56 -5.69 8.20
CA LYS A 62 -16.66 -5.28 9.09
C LYS A 62 -18.02 -5.43 8.40
N ILE A 63 -18.16 -4.99 7.15
CA ILE A 63 -19.39 -5.14 6.36
C ILE A 63 -19.76 -6.61 6.20
N GLN A 64 -18.76 -7.47 5.98
CA GLN A 64 -18.93 -8.92 5.87
C GLN A 64 -19.10 -9.63 7.21
N LYS A 65 -19.12 -8.89 8.34
CA LYS A 65 -19.20 -9.42 9.71
C LYS A 65 -18.11 -10.46 10.01
N TRP A 66 -16.93 -10.28 9.42
CA TRP A 66 -15.77 -11.15 9.62
C TRP A 66 -14.96 -10.67 10.82
N ASN A 67 -14.83 -11.53 11.84
CA ASN A 67 -14.11 -11.24 13.08
C ASN A 67 -12.68 -11.84 13.12
N GLY A 68 -12.24 -12.50 12.05
CA GLY A 68 -10.90 -13.09 11.94
C GLY A 68 -9.85 -12.15 11.34
N PRO A 69 -8.63 -12.66 11.04
CA PRO A 69 -7.61 -11.88 10.34
C PRO A 69 -8.04 -11.48 8.93
N LEU A 70 -7.48 -10.41 8.38
CA LEU A 70 -7.77 -9.98 7.01
C LEU A 70 -7.42 -11.10 6.02
N GLN A 71 -8.40 -11.49 5.21
CA GLN A 71 -8.22 -12.44 4.12
C GLN A 71 -7.76 -11.71 2.84
N PRO A 72 -7.07 -12.39 1.90
CA PRO A 72 -6.68 -11.80 0.62
C PRO A 72 -7.86 -11.18 -0.15
N ARG A 73 -9.06 -11.79 -0.03
CA ARG A 73 -10.30 -11.27 -0.63
C ARG A 73 -10.67 -9.88 -0.12
N HIS A 74 -10.49 -9.59 1.17
CA HIS A 74 -10.80 -8.26 1.71
C HIS A 74 -9.88 -7.19 1.13
N VAL A 75 -8.60 -7.51 0.98
CA VAL A 75 -7.62 -6.60 0.37
C VAL A 75 -7.91 -6.39 -1.12
N ALA A 76 -8.24 -7.44 -1.85
CA ALA A 76 -8.59 -7.34 -3.27
C ALA A 76 -9.81 -6.42 -3.51
N ILE A 77 -10.86 -6.57 -2.70
CA ILE A 77 -12.05 -5.73 -2.77
C ILE A 77 -11.71 -4.28 -2.36
N ALA A 78 -10.88 -4.10 -1.35
CA ALA A 78 -10.44 -2.77 -0.91
C ALA A 78 -9.69 -2.03 -2.02
N VAL A 79 -8.75 -2.70 -2.70
CA VAL A 79 -8.02 -2.13 -3.84
C VAL A 79 -8.96 -1.74 -4.97
N ASP A 80 -9.89 -2.62 -5.35
CA ASP A 80 -10.90 -2.32 -6.39
C ASP A 80 -11.80 -1.13 -5.99
N THR A 81 -12.18 -1.06 -4.71
CA THR A 81 -13.00 0.04 -4.17
C THR A 81 -12.25 1.37 -4.21
N ILE A 82 -10.98 1.40 -3.79
CA ILE A 82 -10.14 2.60 -3.83
C ILE A 82 -9.91 3.05 -5.27
N MET A 83 -9.61 2.12 -6.18
CA MET A 83 -9.40 2.42 -7.60
C MET A 83 -10.65 2.98 -8.30
N LYS A 84 -11.86 2.64 -7.81
CA LYS A 84 -13.12 3.21 -8.29
C LYS A 84 -13.42 4.58 -7.70
N LYS A 85 -13.05 4.81 -6.42
CA LYS A 85 -13.26 6.08 -5.71
C LYS A 85 -12.29 7.17 -6.18
N GLU A 86 -11.01 6.82 -6.34
CA GLU A 86 -9.93 7.79 -6.56
C GLU A 86 -9.18 7.50 -7.89
N PRO A 87 -9.46 8.26 -8.97
CA PRO A 87 -8.85 8.02 -10.28
C PRO A 87 -7.35 8.34 -10.34
N TYR A 88 -6.82 9.09 -9.37
CA TYR A 88 -5.40 9.44 -9.28
C TYR A 88 -4.50 8.26 -8.88
N PHE A 89 -5.07 7.19 -8.31
CA PHE A 89 -4.35 5.97 -7.98
C PHE A 89 -4.35 4.93 -9.12
N ARG A 90 -4.77 5.29 -10.33
CA ARG A 90 -4.67 4.39 -11.49
C ARG A 90 -3.30 4.57 -12.16
N PRO A 91 -2.31 3.67 -11.99
CA PRO A 91 -1.27 3.57 -13.00
C PRO A 91 -1.99 3.23 -14.30
N LYS A 92 -2.00 4.15 -15.27
CA LYS A 92 -2.38 3.81 -16.63
C LYS A 92 -1.35 2.80 -17.12
N LEU A 93 -1.60 1.51 -16.91
CA LEU A 93 -0.97 0.47 -17.68
C LEU A 93 -1.37 0.78 -19.13
N LYS A 94 -0.47 1.44 -19.87
CA LYS A 94 -0.58 1.44 -21.32
C LYS A 94 -0.52 -0.04 -21.71
N GLN A 95 -1.61 -0.55 -22.26
CA GLN A 95 -1.54 -1.65 -23.19
C GLN A 95 -0.57 -1.21 -24.29
N SER A 96 0.68 -1.65 -24.20
CA SER A 96 1.64 -1.58 -25.30
C SER A 96 2.70 -2.65 -25.06
N PHE A 97 2.26 -3.90 -25.22
CA PHE A 97 3.11 -4.98 -25.73
C PHE A 97 2.36 -5.63 -26.89
N GLU A 98 2.06 -4.82 -27.90
CA GLU A 98 2.03 -5.29 -29.29
C GLU A 98 3.34 -4.84 -29.91
N ILE A 99 4.41 -5.63 -29.73
CA ILE A 99 5.50 -5.77 -30.72
C ILE A 99 6.03 -7.19 -30.57
N LEU A 100 5.89 -7.95 -31.66
CA LEU A 100 6.19 -9.37 -31.94
C LEU A 100 5.09 -10.37 -31.53
#